data_AF-A0A370DYW6-F1
#
_entry.id   AF-A0A370DYW6-F1
#
_cell.length_a   1.000
_cell.length_b   1.000
_cell.length_c   1.000
_cell.angle_alpha   90.00
_cell.angle_beta   90.00
_cell.angle_gamma   90.00
#
_symmetry.space_group_name_H-M   'P 1'
#
loop_
_entity.id
_entity.type
_entity.pdbx_description
1 polymer ?
#
loop_
_entity_poly.entity_id
_entity_poly.type
_entity_poly.pdbx_seq_one_letter_code
_entity_poly.pdbx_strand_id
1 'polypeptide(L)' 'MKYSFITQHKNTYPVSLQCQVLGVSRHGYYAHQRRPIDPAAVKAHQDLLDWVRDIAESS' A
#
# COMPACT_ATOMS: atom_id res chain seq x y z
N MET A 1 2.08 0.64 -5.79
CA MET A 1 1.48 -0.40 -4.93
C MET A 1 0.01 -0.66 -5.35
N LYS A 2 -0.27 -1.76 -6.05
CA LYS A 2 -1.63 -2.05 -6.58
C LYS A 2 -2.71 -2.06 -5.47
N TYR A 3 -2.43 -2.70 -4.33
CA TYR A 3 -3.38 -2.76 -3.21
C TYR A 3 -3.59 -1.41 -2.51
N SER A 4 -2.59 -0.54 -2.48
CA SER A 4 -2.75 0.82 -1.95
C SER A 4 -3.66 1.65 -2.84
N PHE A 5 -3.52 1.55 -4.17
CA PHE A 5 -4.44 2.18 -5.12
C PHE A 5 -5.88 1.71 -4.90
N ILE A 6 -6.09 0.39 -4.78
CA ILE A 6 -7.43 -0.16 -4.49
C ILE A 6 -7.98 0.39 -3.18
N THR A 7 -7.15 0.49 -2.14
CA THR A 7 -7.57 1.00 -0.82
C THR A 7 -7.95 2.47 -0.85
N GLN A 8 -7.23 3.28 -1.64
CA GLN A 8 -7.51 4.70 -1.83
C GLN A 8 -8.82 4.95 -2.60
N HIS A 9 -9.14 4.10 -3.58
CA HIS A 9 -10.28 4.30 -4.48
C HIS A 9 -11.47 3.35 -4.25
N LYS A 10 -11.43 2.50 -3.21
CA LYS A 10 -12.51 1.53 -2.89
C LYS A 10 -13.89 2.15 -2.66
N ASN A 11 -13.95 3.43 -2.30
CA ASN A 11 -15.21 4.15 -2.09
C ASN A 11 -15.78 4.75 -3.38
N THR A 12 -14.95 4.88 -4.42
CA THR A 12 -15.35 5.42 -5.74
C THR A 12 -15.72 4.30 -6.71
N TYR A 13 -14.98 3.19 -6.68
CA TYR A 13 -15.18 2.05 -7.58
C TYR A 13 -15.23 0.73 -6.82
N PRO A 14 -16.01 -0.27 -7.29
CA PRO A 14 -16.03 -1.59 -6.68
C PRO A 14 -14.64 -2.23 -6.65
N VAL A 15 -14.24 -2.77 -5.49
CA VAL A 15 -12.95 -3.47 -5.32
C VAL A 15 -12.79 -4.60 -6.35
N SER A 16 -13.89 -5.29 -6.69
CA SER A 16 -13.91 -6.34 -7.71
C SER A 16 -13.40 -5.86 -9.07
N LEU A 17 -13.89 -4.70 -9.53
CA LEU A 17 -13.50 -4.09 -10.80
C LEU A 17 -12.02 -3.67 -10.76
N GLN A 18 -11.61 -3.02 -9.68
CA GLN A 18 -10.23 -2.58 -9.53
C GLN A 18 -9.25 -3.77 -9.47
N CYS A 19 -9.62 -4.88 -8.81
CA CYS A 19 -8.84 -6.11 -8.81
C CYS A 19 -8.67 -6.68 -10.22
N GLN A 20 -9.73 -6.68 -11.03
CA GLN A 20 -9.70 -7.15 -12.42
C GLN A 20 -8.78 -6.28 -13.28
N VAL A 21 -8.92 -4.96 -13.22
CA VAL A 21 -8.12 -4.01 -14.00
C VAL A 21 -6.63 -4.10 -13.64
N LEU A 22 -6.31 -4.26 -12.35
CA LEU A 22 -4.92 -4.32 -11.88
C LEU A 22 -4.30 -5.73 -11.97
N GLY A 23 -5.07 -6.74 -12.38
CA GLY A 23 -4.64 -8.13 -12.49
C GLY A 23 -4.23 -8.72 -11.14
N VAL A 24 -5.01 -8.46 -10.08
CA VAL A 24 -4.77 -9.01 -8.74
C VAL A 24 -5.99 -9.81 -8.26
N SER A 25 -5.77 -10.81 -7.40
CA SER A 25 -6.88 -11.57 -6.84
C SER A 25 -7.57 -10.79 -5.72
N ARG A 26 -8.91 -10.89 -5.67
CA ARG A 26 -9.70 -10.29 -4.59
C ARG A 26 -9.36 -10.88 -3.22
N HIS A 27 -9.11 -12.19 -3.18
CA HIS A 27 -8.64 -12.90 -1.98
C HIS A 27 -7.29 -12.34 -1.51
N GLY A 28 -6.34 -12.11 -2.42
CA GLY A 28 -5.05 -11.52 -2.11
C GLY A 28 -5.16 -10.11 -1.53
N TYR A 29 -6.07 -9.28 -2.07
CA TYR A 29 -6.33 -7.95 -1.53
C TYR A 29 -6.84 -7.98 -0.09
N TYR A 30 -7.87 -8.77 0.21
CA TYR A 30 -8.41 -8.84 1.58
C TYR A 30 -7.46 -9.55 2.54
N ALA A 31 -6.70 -10.55 2.08
CA ALA A 31 -5.65 -11.16 2.89
C ALA A 31 -4.57 -10.13 3.25
N HIS A 32 -4.14 -9.30 2.29
CA HIS A 32 -3.21 -8.20 2.54
C HIS A 32 -3.78 -7.19 3.54
N GLN A 33 -5.05 -6.81 3.42
CA GLN A 33 -5.70 -5.88 4.34
C GLN A 33 -5.81 -6.43 5.77
N ARG A 34 -6.00 -7.76 5.91
CA ARG A 34 -6.10 -8.44 7.20
C ARG A 34 -4.75 -8.73 7.85
N ARG A 35 -3.64 -8.59 7.13
CA ARG A 35 -2.31 -8.85 7.71
C ARG A 35 -2.09 -7.84 8.84
N PRO A 36 -1.81 -8.32 10.07
CA PRO A 36 -1.41 -7.43 11.14
C PRO A 36 -0.14 -6.72 10.70
N ILE A 37 -0.19 -5.40 10.76
CA ILE A 37 0.96 -4.58 10.45
C ILE A 37 1.84 -4.61 11.69
N ASP A 38 3.06 -5.13 11.55
CA ASP A 38 4.06 -5.07 12.61
C ASP A 38 4.45 -3.59 12.84
N PRO A 39 4.18 -3.03 14.04
CA PRO A 39 4.52 -1.64 14.34
C PRO A 39 6.02 -1.33 14.16
N ALA A 40 6.90 -2.30 14.44
CA ALA A 40 8.33 -2.15 14.25
C ALA A 40 8.69 -2.04 12.76
N ALA A 41 8.04 -2.85 11.91
CA ALA A 41 8.24 -2.79 10.47
C ALA A 41 7.74 -1.47 9.87
N VAL A 42 6.64 -0.91 10.38
CA VAL A 42 6.15 0.43 9.95
C VAL A 42 7.15 1.51 10.31
N LYS A 43 7.65 1.48 11.55
CA LYS A 43 8.62 2.46 12.02
C LYS A 43 9.90 2.43 11.18
N ALA A 44 10.46 1.25 10.96
CA ALA A 44 11.62 1.09 10.09
C ALA A 44 11.37 1.57 8.65
N HIS A 45 10.17 1.34 8.10
CA HIS A 45 9.82 1.86 6.79
C HIS A 45 9.74 3.39 6.74
N GLN A 46 9.14 4.01 7.76
CA GLN A 46 9.09 5.48 7.87
C GLN A 46 10.49 6.09 7.99
N ASP A 47 11.33 5.52 8.84
CA ASP A 47 12.70 6.01 9.04
C ASP A 47 13.52 5.93 7.73
N LEU A 48 13.32 4.87 6.93
CA LEU A 48 13.92 4.77 5.60
C LEU A 48 13.40 5.85 4.62
N LEU A 49 12.10 6.15 4.65
CA LEU A 49 11.52 7.18 3.78
C LEU A 49 12.01 8.58 4.15
N ASP A 50 12.13 8.88 5.43
CA ASP A 50 12.66 10.15 5.91
C ASP A 50 14.12 10.33 5.48
N TRP A 51 14.95 9.29 5.63
CA TRP A 51 16.33 9.33 5.16
C TRP A 51 16.45 9.57 3.64
N VAL A 52 15.61 8.91 2.83
CA VAL A 52 15.58 9.14 1.37
C VAL A 52 15.17 10.59 1.05
N ARG A 53 14.25 11.17 1.83
CA ARG A 53 13.84 12.57 1.66
C ARG A 53 14.97 13.54 2.00
N ASP A 54 15.70 13.30 3.08
CA ASP A 54 16.85 14.14 3.46
C ASP A 54 17.91 14.19 2.35
N ILE A 55 18.20 13.04 1.71
CA ILE A 55 19.12 12.99 0.56
C ILE A 55 18.62 13.85 -0.60
N ALA A 56 17.33 13.73 -0.92
CA ALA A 56 16.72 14.46 -2.02
C ALA A 56 16.70 15.98 -1.79
N GLU A 57 16.59 16.42 -0.53
CA GLU A 57 16.61 17.85 -0.16
C GLU A 57 18.03 18.44 -0.11
N SER A 58 19.04 17.60 0.13
CA SER A 58 20.46 17.97 0.17
C SER A 58 21.17 17.98 -1.20
N SER A 59 20.51 17.51 -2.26
CA SER A 59 21.02 17.40 -3.64
C SER A 59 20.55 18.55 -4.52
#